data_AF-A0A9D1VXD2-F1
#
_entry.id   AF-A0A9D1VXD2-F1
#
_cell.length_a   1.000
_cell.length_b   1.000
_cell.length_c   1.000
_cell.angle_alpha   90.00
_cell.angle_beta   90.00
_cell.angle_gamma   90.00
#
_symmetry.space_group_name_H-M   'P 1'
#
loop_
_entity.id
_entity.type
_entity.pdbx_description
1 polymer ?
#
loop_
_entity_poly.entity_id
_entity_poly.type
_entity_poly.pdbx_seq_one_letter_code
_entity_poly.pdbx_strand_id
1 'polypeptide(L)'
;MICSSEIKNLRDSITEGINTYRVSLIRLKDENGDRLLKQLAEKTAGDLTREDIIPLLFSPLMGGRFGQKERILRCIEVLKNAETIFPQNDIRKMEAILYTFAVKFLDDDELKSIKEAVAMTKLGQMIWNDALEKGREEGEERYSRLILLLTKENKNDLIVKIASDPQYREELYKQYGI
;
A
#
# COMPACT_ATOMS: atom_id res chain seq x y z
N MET A 1 18.57 9.96 -16.77
CA MET A 1 17.16 10.25 -16.46
C MET A 1 16.35 8.97 -16.66
N ILE A 2 15.53 8.57 -15.69
CA ILE A 2 14.65 7.39 -15.81
C ILE A 2 13.24 7.89 -16.12
N CYS A 3 12.56 7.28 -17.11
CA CYS A 3 11.18 7.62 -17.43
C CYS A 3 10.33 6.37 -17.70
N SER A 4 9.03 6.49 -17.44
CA SER A 4 8.01 5.49 -17.78
C SER A 4 7.09 5.95 -18.91
N SER A 5 7.56 6.88 -19.75
CA SER A 5 6.76 7.49 -20.81
C SER A 5 6.43 6.49 -21.92
N GLU A 6 5.22 6.60 -22.46
CA GLU A 6 4.77 5.82 -23.62
C GLU A 6 5.11 6.50 -24.96
N ILE A 7 5.73 7.68 -24.91
CA ILE A 7 6.10 8.44 -26.10
C ILE A 7 7.27 7.76 -26.81
N LYS A 8 7.12 7.54 -28.12
CA LYS A 8 8.11 6.83 -28.95
C LYS A 8 9.45 7.57 -29.05
N ASN A 9 9.42 8.90 -29.20
CA ASN A 9 10.59 9.74 -29.36
C ASN A 9 10.76 10.66 -28.14
N LEU A 10 11.72 10.32 -27.29
CA LEU A 10 12.05 11.10 -26.11
C LEU A 10 13.18 12.07 -26.44
N ARG A 11 13.01 13.33 -26.04
CA ARG A 11 14.05 14.34 -26.19
C ARG A 11 15.12 14.11 -25.12
N ASP A 12 16.32 13.76 -25.57
CA ASP A 12 17.50 13.46 -24.74
C ASP A 12 18.52 14.60 -24.74
N SER A 13 18.24 15.68 -25.48
CA SER A 13 19.16 16.80 -25.64
C SER A 13 18.45 18.14 -25.81
N ILE A 14 19.08 19.17 -25.28
CA ILE A 14 18.65 20.57 -25.41
C ILE A 14 19.85 21.42 -25.80
N THR A 15 19.63 22.34 -26.74
CA THR A 15 20.64 23.27 -27.24
C THR A 15 20.23 24.68 -26.85
N GLU A 16 21.11 25.36 -26.13
CA GLU A 16 20.97 26.75 -25.69
C GLU A 16 22.20 27.54 -26.18
N GLY A 17 22.02 28.39 -27.18
CA GLY A 17 23.11 29.10 -27.86
C GLY A 17 24.11 28.12 -28.50
N ILE A 18 25.38 28.20 -28.06
CA ILE A 18 26.47 27.33 -28.54
C ILE A 18 26.60 26.02 -27.74
N ASN A 19 25.81 25.84 -26.68
CA ASN A 19 25.91 24.68 -25.78
C ASN A 19 24.83 23.66 -26.09
N THR A 20 25.20 22.38 -26.14
CA THR A 20 24.25 21.26 -26.21
C THR A 20 24.41 20.37 -24.99
N TYR A 21 23.35 20.28 -24.20
CA TYR A 21 23.27 19.41 -23.03
C TYR A 21 22.61 18.09 -23.45
N ARG A 22 23.23 16.96 -23.10
CA ARG A 22 22.70 15.61 -23.39
C ARG A 22 22.50 14.84 -22.09
N VAL A 23 21.45 14.03 -22.04
CA VAL A 23 21.16 13.13 -20.93
C VAL A 23 21.02 11.71 -21.42
N SER A 24 21.63 10.76 -20.71
CA SER A 24 21.34 9.34 -20.93
C SER A 24 19.95 9.02 -20.42
N LEU A 25 19.09 8.51 -21.29
CA LEU A 25 17.68 8.28 -21.02
C LEU A 25 17.41 6.77 -20.91
N ILE A 26 16.88 6.34 -19.76
CA ILE A 26 16.48 4.96 -19.50
C ILE A 26 14.95 4.92 -19.53
N ARG A 27 14.37 4.29 -20.56
CA ARG A 27 12.92 4.13 -20.68
C ARG A 27 12.50 2.77 -20.14
N LEU A 28 11.81 2.78 -19.00
CA LEU A 28 11.35 1.54 -18.35
C LEU A 28 10.36 0.76 -19.23
N LYS A 29 9.59 1.45 -20.09
CA LYS A 29 8.66 0.82 -21.02
C LYS A 29 9.34 -0.05 -22.10
N ASP A 30 10.64 0.10 -22.31
CA ASP A 30 11.42 -0.78 -23.21
C ASP A 30 11.81 -2.10 -22.55
N GLU A 31 11.86 -2.11 -21.22
CA GLU A 31 12.13 -3.32 -20.46
C GLU A 31 10.89 -4.21 -20.38
N ASN A 32 11.11 -5.52 -20.40
CA ASN A 32 10.03 -6.50 -20.32
C ASN A 32 9.84 -6.99 -18.88
N GLY A 33 8.87 -6.39 -18.19
CA GLY A 33 8.54 -6.73 -16.81
C GLY A 33 8.07 -8.17 -16.64
N ASP A 34 7.39 -8.74 -17.63
CA ASP A 34 6.87 -10.11 -17.55
C ASP A 34 8.00 -11.14 -17.56
N ARG A 35 9.00 -10.94 -18.42
CA ARG A 35 10.19 -11.80 -18.48
C ARG A 35 10.96 -11.72 -17.17
N LEU A 36 11.16 -10.51 -16.65
CA LEU A 36 11.82 -10.28 -15.37
C LEU A 36 11.07 -11.01 -14.23
N LEU A 37 9.75 -10.82 -14.13
CA LEU A 37 8.95 -11.45 -13.08
C LEU A 37 8.97 -12.97 -13.17
N LYS A 38 8.95 -13.53 -14.38
CA LYS A 38 9.10 -14.98 -14.57
C LYS A 38 10.46 -15.48 -14.05
N GLN A 39 11.55 -14.78 -14.39
CA GLN A 39 12.88 -15.13 -13.92
C GLN A 39 13.00 -15.04 -12.39
N LEU A 40 12.42 -14.01 -11.79
CA LEU A 40 12.46 -13.82 -10.34
C LEU A 40 11.57 -14.79 -9.58
N ALA A 41 10.44 -15.21 -10.16
CA ALA A 41 9.57 -16.23 -9.58
C ALA A 41 10.17 -17.65 -9.65
N GLU A 42 11.02 -17.91 -10.65
CA GLU A 42 11.72 -19.19 -10.79
C GLU A 42 12.97 -19.31 -9.89
N LYS A 43 13.52 -18.19 -9.40
CA LYS A 43 14.59 -18.21 -8.39
C LYS A 43 14.06 -18.77 -7.07
N THR A 44 14.80 -19.67 -6.45
CA THR A 44 14.46 -20.10 -5.08
C THR A 44 14.65 -18.93 -4.13
N ALA A 45 13.90 -18.90 -3.02
CA ALA A 45 14.02 -17.81 -2.04
C ALA A 45 15.48 -17.56 -1.63
N GLY A 46 16.35 -18.57 -1.55
CA GLY A 46 17.77 -18.35 -1.21
C GLY A 46 18.59 -17.51 -2.19
N ASP A 47 18.12 -17.30 -3.43
CA ASP A 47 18.91 -16.74 -4.53
C ASP A 47 18.56 -15.28 -4.88
N LEU A 48 17.56 -14.70 -4.22
CA LEU A 48 17.14 -13.32 -4.45
C LEU A 48 18.11 -12.34 -3.77
N THR A 49 18.74 -11.48 -4.58
CA THR A 49 19.66 -10.45 -4.06
C THR A 49 19.01 -9.06 -4.03
N ARG A 50 19.67 -8.10 -3.38
CA ARG A 50 19.17 -6.71 -3.34
C ARG A 50 19.09 -6.09 -4.75
N GLU A 51 19.99 -6.50 -5.66
CA GLU A 51 20.02 -6.08 -7.06
C GLU A 51 18.81 -6.58 -7.85
N ASP A 52 18.23 -7.73 -7.47
CA ASP A 52 17.01 -8.27 -8.08
C ASP A 52 15.75 -7.50 -7.66
N ILE A 53 15.77 -6.86 -6.48
CA ILE A 53 14.58 -6.18 -5.92
C ILE A 53 14.29 -4.85 -6.62
N ILE A 54 15.32 -4.09 -6.96
CA ILE A 54 15.13 -2.80 -7.65
C ILE A 54 14.33 -2.96 -8.95
N PRO A 55 14.72 -3.85 -9.89
CA PRO A 55 13.95 -4.05 -11.10
C PRO A 55 12.58 -4.68 -10.82
N LEU A 56 12.44 -5.54 -9.80
CA LEU A 56 11.14 -6.07 -9.37
C LEU A 56 10.15 -4.94 -9.04
N LEU A 57 10.57 -3.98 -8.22
CA LEU A 57 9.76 -2.84 -7.80
C LEU A 57 9.38 -1.92 -8.97
N PHE A 58 10.23 -1.81 -9.99
CA PHE A 58 9.93 -1.00 -11.17
C PHE A 58 9.11 -1.73 -12.24
N SER A 59 8.94 -3.05 -12.13
CA SER A 59 8.20 -3.84 -13.13
C SER A 59 6.77 -3.34 -13.41
N PRO A 60 5.99 -2.74 -12.47
CA PRO A 60 4.70 -2.15 -12.80
C PRO A 60 4.76 -1.01 -13.82
N LEU A 61 5.92 -0.35 -13.96
CA LEU A 61 6.18 0.74 -14.91
C LEU A 61 6.74 0.24 -16.26
N MET A 62 7.16 -1.02 -16.31
CA MET A 62 7.77 -1.64 -17.49
C MET A 62 6.73 -2.05 -18.54
N GLY A 63 7.21 -2.37 -19.73
CA GLY A 63 6.40 -2.98 -20.79
C GLY A 63 6.15 -4.46 -20.53
N GLY A 64 5.23 -5.06 -21.28
CA GLY A 64 4.89 -6.48 -21.16
C GLY A 64 3.50 -6.76 -21.69
N ARG A 65 3.17 -8.06 -21.76
CA ARG A 65 1.83 -8.59 -22.04
C ARG A 65 0.92 -8.47 -20.82
N PHE A 66 1.45 -8.64 -19.61
CA PHE A 66 0.65 -8.49 -18.39
C PHE A 66 0.19 -7.05 -18.20
N GLY A 67 -1.00 -6.87 -17.62
CA GLY A 67 -1.46 -5.56 -17.14
C GLY A 67 -0.71 -5.12 -15.89
N GLN A 68 -0.88 -3.86 -15.49
CA GLN A 68 -0.22 -3.33 -14.28
C GLN A 68 -0.68 -4.06 -13.02
N LYS A 69 -1.98 -4.39 -12.91
CA LYS A 69 -2.54 -5.18 -11.80
C LYS A 69 -1.79 -6.51 -11.62
N GLU A 70 -1.70 -7.28 -12.70
CA GLU A 70 -1.07 -8.60 -12.69
C GLU A 70 0.43 -8.52 -12.35
N ARG A 71 1.15 -7.52 -12.87
CA ARG A 71 2.55 -7.29 -12.49
C ARG A 71 2.70 -6.99 -11.01
N ILE A 72 1.85 -6.12 -10.45
CA ILE A 72 1.88 -5.76 -9.02
C ILE A 72 1.58 -7.00 -8.15
N LEU A 73 0.58 -7.81 -8.50
CA LEU A 73 0.27 -9.04 -7.76
C LEU A 73 1.45 -9.99 -7.72
N ARG A 74 2.10 -10.22 -8.86
CA ARG A 74 3.30 -11.08 -8.94
C ARG A 74 4.47 -10.51 -8.15
N CYS A 75 4.65 -9.19 -8.12
CA CYS A 75 5.67 -8.59 -7.26
C CYS A 75 5.41 -8.88 -5.78
N ILE A 76 4.17 -8.73 -5.32
CA ILE A 76 3.80 -9.01 -3.92
C ILE A 76 4.04 -10.49 -3.60
N GLU A 77 3.71 -11.40 -4.51
CA GLU A 77 3.97 -12.83 -4.35
C GLU A 77 5.48 -13.13 -4.23
N VAL A 78 6.31 -12.55 -5.09
CA VAL A 78 7.77 -12.70 -5.01
C VAL A 78 8.30 -12.15 -3.68
N LEU A 79 7.82 -10.98 -3.23
CA LEU A 79 8.25 -10.40 -1.94
C LEU A 79 7.83 -11.24 -0.74
N LYS A 80 6.63 -11.84 -0.77
CA LYS A 80 6.16 -12.75 0.27
C LYS A 80 7.09 -13.95 0.42
N ASN A 81 7.55 -14.50 -0.69
CA ASN A 81 8.52 -15.61 -0.69
C ASN A 81 9.93 -15.16 -0.24
N ALA A 82 10.20 -13.86 -0.28
CA ALA A 82 11.47 -13.26 0.10
C ALA A 82 11.55 -12.82 1.58
N GLU A 83 10.48 -13.00 2.36
CA GLU A 83 10.39 -12.56 3.76
C GLU A 83 11.43 -13.17 4.70
N THR A 84 12.00 -14.32 4.36
CA THR A 84 13.02 -15.00 5.17
C THR A 84 14.45 -14.53 4.86
N ILE A 85 14.63 -13.76 3.78
CA ILE A 85 15.94 -13.33 3.26
C ILE A 85 16.21 -11.89 3.66
N PHE A 86 15.21 -11.03 3.48
CA PHE A 86 15.34 -9.60 3.74
C PHE A 86 14.78 -9.24 5.12
N PRO A 87 15.32 -8.19 5.76
CA PRO A 87 14.73 -7.66 6.99
C PRO A 87 13.26 -7.30 6.76
N GLN A 88 12.41 -7.63 7.73
CA GLN A 88 10.97 -7.38 7.63
C GLN A 88 10.64 -5.90 7.30
N ASN A 89 11.40 -4.96 7.86
CA ASN A 89 11.22 -3.53 7.57
C ASN A 89 11.52 -3.17 6.10
N ASP A 90 12.42 -3.88 5.44
CA ASP A 90 12.74 -3.67 4.03
C ASP A 90 11.60 -4.21 3.15
N ILE A 91 11.11 -5.42 3.42
CA ILE A 91 9.93 -6.00 2.73
C ILE A 91 8.71 -5.08 2.87
N ARG A 92 8.45 -4.56 4.07
CA ARG A 92 7.35 -3.61 4.31
C ARG A 92 7.44 -2.36 3.44
N LYS A 93 8.64 -1.80 3.28
CA LYS A 93 8.85 -0.62 2.40
C LYS A 93 8.63 -0.98 0.94
N MET A 94 9.07 -2.17 0.51
CA MET A 94 8.90 -2.68 -0.84
C MET A 94 7.41 -2.89 -1.17
N GLU A 95 6.65 -3.51 -0.27
CA GLU A 95 5.20 -3.68 -0.39
C GLU A 95 4.46 -2.33 -0.42
N ALA A 96 4.87 -1.36 0.40
CA ALA A 96 4.28 -0.02 0.40
C ALA A 96 4.50 0.71 -0.95
N ILE A 97 5.67 0.54 -1.57
CA ILE A 97 5.95 1.08 -2.91
C ILE A 97 5.00 0.46 -3.94
N LEU A 98 4.83 -0.87 -3.91
CA LEU A 98 3.93 -1.57 -4.82
C LEU A 98 2.47 -1.16 -4.61
N TYR A 99 2.03 -1.01 -3.36
CA TYR A 99 0.69 -0.52 -3.05
C TYR A 99 0.49 0.92 -3.54
N THR A 100 1.53 1.77 -3.46
CA THR A 100 1.48 3.12 -4.03
C THR A 100 1.29 3.09 -5.55
N PHE A 101 1.94 2.16 -6.25
CA PHE A 101 1.68 1.96 -7.68
C PHE A 101 0.27 1.44 -7.95
N ALA A 102 -0.25 0.54 -7.11
CA ALA A 102 -1.62 0.07 -7.22
C ALA A 102 -2.63 1.23 -7.13
N VAL A 103 -2.49 2.07 -6.10
CA VAL A 103 -3.34 3.27 -5.92
C VAL A 103 -3.22 4.24 -7.09
N LYS A 104 -2.03 4.36 -7.69
CA LYS A 104 -1.80 5.28 -8.81
C LYS A 104 -2.40 4.79 -10.13
N PHE A 105 -2.39 3.49 -10.39
CA PHE A 105 -2.61 2.93 -11.71
C PHE A 105 -3.88 2.10 -11.87
N LEU A 106 -4.42 1.57 -10.77
CA LEU A 106 -5.55 0.64 -10.80
C LEU A 106 -6.84 1.37 -10.41
N ASP A 107 -7.96 0.86 -10.91
CA ASP A 107 -9.27 1.28 -10.44
C ASP A 107 -9.63 0.65 -9.08
N ASP A 108 -10.75 1.08 -8.50
CA ASP A 108 -11.18 0.64 -7.17
C ASP A 108 -11.46 -0.88 -7.09
N ASP A 109 -11.97 -1.47 -8.17
CA ASP A 109 -12.28 -2.90 -8.23
C ASP A 109 -10.98 -3.73 -8.33
N GLU A 110 -10.03 -3.30 -9.14
CA GLU A 110 -8.71 -3.89 -9.24
C GLU A 110 -7.91 -3.74 -7.94
N LEU A 111 -8.00 -2.58 -7.29
CA LEU A 111 -7.34 -2.29 -6.03
C LEU A 111 -7.83 -3.21 -4.90
N LYS A 112 -9.08 -3.67 -4.94
CA LYS A 112 -9.60 -4.64 -3.97
C LYS A 112 -8.80 -5.94 -3.98
N SER A 113 -8.46 -6.47 -5.16
CA SER A 113 -7.61 -7.67 -5.25
C SER A 113 -6.21 -7.43 -4.69
N ILE A 114 -5.65 -6.23 -4.88
CA ILE A 114 -4.35 -5.88 -4.29
C ILE A 114 -4.44 -5.78 -2.76
N LYS A 115 -5.52 -5.19 -2.23
CA LYS A 115 -5.75 -5.11 -0.78
C LYS A 115 -5.83 -6.50 -0.15
N GLU A 116 -6.49 -7.44 -0.80
CA GLU A 116 -6.56 -8.84 -0.35
C GLU A 116 -5.17 -9.49 -0.33
N ALA A 117 -4.37 -9.30 -1.40
CA ALA A 117 -3.00 -9.79 -1.45
C ALA A 117 -2.11 -9.18 -0.35
N VAL A 118 -2.18 -7.86 -0.16
CA VAL A 118 -1.42 -7.15 0.89
C VAL A 118 -1.89 -7.53 2.28
N ALA A 119 -3.19 -7.76 2.50
CA ALA A 119 -3.71 -8.20 3.80
C ALA A 119 -3.11 -9.53 4.27
N MET A 120 -2.72 -10.40 3.33
CA MET A 120 -2.05 -11.67 3.63
C MET A 120 -0.54 -11.53 3.93
N THR A 121 0.02 -10.33 3.81
CA THR A 121 1.44 -10.05 4.12
C THR A 121 1.61 -9.66 5.58
N LYS A 122 2.84 -9.71 6.10
CA LYS A 122 3.14 -9.18 7.44
C LYS A 122 2.84 -7.68 7.54
N LEU A 123 3.07 -6.89 6.49
CA LEU A 123 2.70 -5.46 6.49
C LEU A 123 1.18 -5.29 6.68
N GLY A 124 0.38 -6.04 5.93
CA GLY A 124 -1.08 -5.99 6.03
C GLY A 124 -1.58 -6.36 7.42
N GLN A 125 -1.04 -7.43 8.02
CA GLN A 125 -1.37 -7.84 9.38
C GLN A 125 -1.00 -6.77 10.42
N MET A 126 0.17 -6.13 10.28
CA MET A 126 0.57 -5.04 11.18
C MET A 126 -0.38 -3.85 11.06
N ILE A 127 -0.69 -3.39 9.83
CA ILE A 127 -1.63 -2.29 9.61
C ILE A 127 -3.00 -2.61 10.22
N TRP A 128 -3.47 -3.85 10.08
CA TRP A 128 -4.73 -4.29 10.67
C TRP A 128 -4.71 -4.26 12.20
N ASN A 129 -3.62 -4.75 12.81
CA ASN A 129 -3.46 -4.75 14.26
C ASN A 129 -3.38 -3.33 14.82
N ASP A 130 -2.56 -2.46 14.21
CA ASP A 130 -2.43 -1.05 14.60
C ASP A 130 -3.79 -0.33 14.50
N ALA A 131 -4.56 -0.61 13.44
CA ALA A 131 -5.91 -0.05 13.27
C ALA A 131 -6.91 -0.59 14.32
N LEU A 132 -6.81 -1.87 14.68
CA LEU A 132 -7.66 -2.48 15.70
C LEU A 132 -7.35 -1.93 17.09
N GLU A 133 -6.07 -1.78 17.43
CA GLU A 133 -5.64 -1.19 18.70
C GLU A 133 -6.12 0.25 18.82
N LYS A 134 -5.85 1.08 17.80
CA LYS A 134 -6.34 2.47 17.76
C LYS A 134 -7.86 2.57 17.84
N GLY A 135 -8.58 1.68 17.15
CA GLY A 135 -10.05 1.64 17.21
C GLY A 135 -10.59 1.28 18.60
N ARG A 136 -9.87 0.45 19.37
CA ARG A 136 -10.21 0.15 20.77
C ARG A 136 -9.97 1.36 21.66
N GLU A 137 -8.81 2.00 21.53
CA GLU A 137 -8.48 3.22 22.30
C GLU A 137 -9.50 4.33 22.04
N GLU A 138 -9.80 4.63 20.77
CA GLU A 138 -10.82 5.62 20.39
C GLU A 138 -12.21 5.21 20.93
N GLY A 139 -12.55 3.93 20.89
CA GLY A 139 -13.80 3.40 21.44
C GLY A 139 -13.93 3.59 22.95
N GLU A 140 -12.88 3.28 23.71
CA GLU A 140 -12.84 3.48 25.16
C GLU A 140 -12.88 4.96 25.53
N GLU A 141 -12.20 5.83 24.78
CA GLU A 141 -12.23 7.26 25.00
C GLU A 141 -13.63 7.84 24.75
N ARG A 142 -14.26 7.50 23.62
CA ARG A 142 -15.63 7.90 23.28
C ARG A 142 -16.62 7.46 24.35
N TYR A 143 -16.52 6.21 24.81
CA TYR A 143 -17.40 5.67 25.83
C TYR A 143 -17.21 6.35 27.19
N SER A 144 -15.96 6.57 27.61
CA SER A 144 -15.63 7.27 28.85
C SER A 144 -16.14 8.72 28.84
N ARG A 145 -15.96 9.42 27.71
CA ARG A 145 -16.45 10.79 27.50
C ARG A 145 -17.97 10.86 27.62
N LEU A 146 -18.69 9.91 27.02
CA LEU A 146 -20.14 9.83 27.11
C LEU A 146 -20.61 9.61 28.55
N ILE A 147 -19.99 8.68 29.30
CA ILE A 147 -20.32 8.44 30.72
C ILE A 147 -20.14 9.71 31.55
N LEU A 148 -19.05 10.46 31.35
CA LEU A 148 -18.78 11.70 32.07
C LEU A 148 -19.83 12.78 31.78
N LEU A 149 -20.30 12.90 30.54
CA LEU A 149 -21.37 13.84 30.17
C LEU A 149 -22.71 13.45 30.80
N LEU A 150 -23.09 12.17 30.71
CA LEU A 150 -24.33 11.67 31.32
C LEU A 150 -24.34 11.85 32.83
N THR A 151 -23.20 11.59 33.49
CA THR A 151 -23.04 11.81 34.94
C THR A 151 -23.17 13.29 35.30
N LYS A 152 -22.56 14.19 34.52
CA LYS A 152 -22.68 15.65 34.74
C LYS A 152 -24.11 16.17 34.59
N GLU A 153 -24.89 15.55 33.71
CA GLU A 153 -26.31 15.87 33.52
C GLU A 153 -27.24 15.09 34.46
N ASN A 154 -26.68 14.31 35.39
CA ASN A 154 -27.41 13.50 36.35
C ASN A 154 -28.32 12.42 35.71
N LYS A 155 -28.01 12.00 34.48
CA LYS A 155 -28.71 10.98 33.68
C LYS A 155 -28.13 9.59 33.90
N ASN A 156 -27.98 9.20 35.16
CA ASN A 156 -27.30 7.94 35.55
C ASN A 156 -28.08 6.68 35.13
N ASP A 157 -29.40 6.81 34.99
CA ASP A 157 -30.30 5.78 34.46
C ASP A 157 -29.94 5.35 33.03
N LEU A 158 -29.39 6.28 32.23
CA LEU A 158 -28.99 6.02 30.85
C LEU A 158 -27.67 5.24 30.74
N ILE A 159 -26.85 5.20 31.80
CA ILE A 159 -25.53 4.53 31.78
C ILE A 159 -25.69 3.02 31.55
N VAL A 160 -26.67 2.39 32.19
CA VAL A 160 -26.96 0.95 31.99
C VAL A 160 -27.49 0.69 30.58
N LYS A 161 -28.27 1.63 30.05
CA LYS A 161 -28.87 1.54 28.72
C LYS A 161 -27.82 1.60 27.61
N ILE A 162 -26.84 2.51 27.70
CA ILE A 162 -25.75 2.60 26.70
C ILE A 162 -24.79 1.41 26.73
N ALA A 163 -24.68 0.71 27.85
CA ALA A 163 -23.88 -0.51 27.97
C ALA A 163 -24.54 -1.71 27.28
N SER A 164 -25.88 -1.75 27.29
CA SER A 164 -26.68 -2.87 26.79
C SER A 164 -27.22 -2.67 25.38
N ASP A 165 -27.34 -1.41 24.93
CA ASP A 165 -27.90 -1.04 23.62
C ASP A 165 -26.88 -0.24 22.80
N PRO A 166 -26.16 -0.92 21.88
CA PRO A 166 -25.20 -0.27 20.99
C PRO A 166 -25.81 0.80 20.06
N GLN A 167 -27.07 0.62 19.63
CA GLN A 167 -27.72 1.56 18.71
C GLN A 167 -28.08 2.85 19.45
N TYR A 168 -28.65 2.73 20.64
CA TYR A 168 -28.95 3.88 21.51
C TYR A 168 -27.66 4.62 21.92
N ARG A 169 -26.58 3.89 22.21
CA ARG A 169 -25.27 4.49 22.46
C ARG A 169 -24.77 5.32 21.27
N GLU A 170 -24.93 4.82 20.04
CA GLU A 170 -24.52 5.54 18.83
C GLU A 170 -25.37 6.80 18.58
N GLU A 171 -26.67 6.76 18.90
CA GLU A 171 -27.52 7.96 18.85
C GLU A 171 -27.03 9.03 19.83
N LEU A 172 -26.67 8.64 21.05
CA LEU A 172 -26.14 9.56 22.04
C LEU A 172 -24.76 10.11 21.65
N TYR A 173 -23.90 9.29 21.04
CA TYR A 173 -22.65 9.80 20.46
C TYR A 173 -22.91 10.94 19.47
N LYS A 174 -23.87 10.77 18.55
CA LYS A 174 -24.27 11.83 17.60
C LYS A 174 -24.84 13.07 18.31
N GLN A 175 -25.68 12.89 19.32
CA GLN A 175 -26.28 14.00 20.07
C GLN A 175 -25.24 14.83 20.83
N TYR A 176 -24.24 14.17 21.43
CA TYR A 176 -23.20 14.82 22.21
C TYR A 176 -21.94 15.19 21.39
N GLY A 177 -21.92 14.89 20.08
CA GLY A 177 -20.80 15.21 19.19
C GLY A 177 -19.53 14.39 19.47
N ILE A 178 -19.70 13.10 19.81
CA ILE A 178 -18.64 12.13 20.14
C ILE A 178 -18.40 11.15 19.00
#